data_AF-A0A378W189-F1
#
_entry.id   AF-A0A378W189-F1
#
_cell.length_a   1.000
_cell.length_b   1.000
_cell.length_c   1.000
_cell.angle_alpha   90.00
_cell.angle_beta   90.00
_cell.angle_gamma   90.00
#
_symmetry.space_group_name_H-M   'P 1'
#
loop_
_entity.id
_entity.type
_entity.pdbx_description
1 polymer ?
#
loop_
_entity_poly.entity_id
_entity_poly.type
_entity_poly.pdbx_seq_one_letter_code
_entity_poly.pdbx_strand_id
1 'polypeptide(L)'
;MKNYIGGNCTVSLMLMALGGLFQNDLVEWATSMTYQAASGAGAKNMRELISGMGAIHAQVADELADPSSAILDIDRKVSDFLRSEDYPKANFGVPLAGSLIPWIDVDLGNGQSKEEWKGGVETNKILGRSGNPTVIDGLCVRIGAMRCHSQAITLKLKKTCLFPKSKRFWQARTTG
;
A
#
# COMPACT_ATOMS: atom_id res chain seq x y z
N MET A 1 -18.77 -11.13 -27.59
CA MET A 1 -18.94 -10.92 -26.13
C MET A 1 -17.93 -9.87 -25.68
N LYS A 2 -18.34 -8.79 -25.01
CA LYS A 2 -17.44 -7.78 -24.42
C LYS A 2 -17.34 -8.06 -22.93
N ASN A 3 -16.12 -8.24 -22.41
CA ASN A 3 -15.87 -8.49 -20.99
C ASN A 3 -15.34 -7.22 -20.33
N TYR A 4 -15.95 -6.82 -19.21
CA TYR A 4 -15.55 -5.66 -18.42
C TYR A 4 -15.05 -6.14 -17.06
N ILE A 5 -13.78 -5.87 -16.76
CA ILE A 5 -13.11 -6.33 -15.54
C ILE A 5 -12.53 -5.09 -14.83
N GLY A 6 -12.79 -4.95 -13.54
CA GLY A 6 -12.21 -3.89 -12.72
C GLY A 6 -10.69 -4.06 -12.56
N GLY A 7 -9.95 -2.95 -12.51
CA GLY A 7 -8.51 -2.97 -12.28
C GLY A 7 -8.15 -3.21 -10.81
N ASN A 8 -6.87 -3.44 -10.56
CA ASN A 8 -6.27 -3.54 -9.25
C ASN A 8 -6.54 -2.26 -8.43
N CYS A 9 -6.68 -2.43 -7.11
CA CYS A 9 -7.01 -1.33 -6.20
C CYS A 9 -5.96 -0.23 -6.19
N THR A 10 -4.66 -0.56 -6.21
CA THR A 10 -3.56 0.44 -6.20
C THR A 10 -3.56 1.27 -7.48
N VAL A 11 -3.67 0.61 -8.63
CA VAL A 11 -3.73 1.25 -9.96
C VAL A 11 -4.94 2.15 -10.07
N SER A 12 -6.12 1.66 -9.66
CA SER A 12 -7.36 2.43 -9.74
C SER A 12 -7.28 3.69 -8.88
N LEU A 13 -6.83 3.58 -7.63
CA LEU A 13 -6.68 4.72 -6.72
C LEU A 13 -5.63 5.73 -7.23
N MET A 14 -4.50 5.24 -7.77
CA MET A 14 -3.48 6.10 -8.36
C MET A 14 -4.03 6.87 -9.56
N LEU A 15 -4.75 6.22 -10.48
CA LEU A 15 -5.31 6.86 -11.66
C LEU A 15 -6.48 7.80 -11.34
N MET A 16 -7.21 7.56 -10.25
CA MET A 16 -8.18 8.52 -9.74
C MET A 16 -7.51 9.81 -9.26
N ALA A 17 -6.37 9.70 -8.57
CA ALA A 17 -5.61 10.85 -8.07
C ALA A 17 -4.80 11.57 -9.15
N LEU A 18 -4.17 10.82 -10.06
CA LEU A 18 -3.19 11.33 -11.04
C LEU A 18 -3.70 11.36 -12.48
N GLY A 19 -4.96 10.99 -12.72
CA GLY A 19 -5.50 10.78 -14.07
C GLY A 19 -5.30 11.96 -15.01
N GLY A 20 -5.36 13.20 -14.50
CA GLY A 20 -5.11 14.39 -15.31
C GLY A 20 -3.68 14.48 -15.84
N LEU A 21 -2.67 14.05 -15.08
CA LEU A 21 -1.27 14.04 -15.54
C LEU A 21 -1.06 13.00 -16.65
N PHE A 22 -1.66 11.82 -16.49
CA PHE A 22 -1.59 10.76 -17.51
C PHE A 22 -2.33 11.17 -18.78
N GLN A 23 -3.55 11.72 -18.67
CA GLN A 23 -4.34 12.17 -19.83
C GLN A 23 -3.66 13.25 -20.66
N ASN A 24 -2.90 14.15 -20.02
CA ASN A 24 -2.16 15.23 -20.69
C ASN A 24 -0.75 14.81 -21.12
N ASP A 25 -0.45 13.51 -21.09
CA ASP A 25 0.84 12.94 -21.49
C ASP A 25 2.05 13.59 -20.78
N LEU A 26 1.87 13.94 -19.50
CA LEU A 26 2.89 14.67 -18.73
C LEU A 26 3.84 13.75 -17.97
N VAL A 27 3.47 12.49 -17.74
CA VAL A 27 4.26 11.51 -16.99
C VAL A 27 5.25 10.81 -17.92
N GLU A 28 6.54 10.88 -17.58
CA GLU A 28 7.60 10.11 -18.24
C GLU A 28 7.74 8.74 -17.60
N TRP A 29 7.89 8.71 -16.27
CA TRP A 29 7.84 7.50 -15.45
C TRP A 29 7.33 7.81 -14.05
N ALA A 30 6.89 6.77 -13.34
CA ALA A 30 6.48 6.86 -11.93
C ALA A 30 7.06 5.70 -11.12
N THR A 31 7.43 5.98 -9.87
CA THR A 31 7.62 4.93 -8.86
C THR A 31 6.58 5.08 -7.76
N SER A 32 5.94 3.98 -7.34
CA SER A 32 4.92 3.98 -6.29
C SER A 32 5.33 3.11 -5.10
N MET A 33 5.52 3.74 -3.94
CA MET A 33 5.73 3.05 -2.67
C MET A 33 4.40 2.99 -1.93
N THR A 34 3.82 1.80 -1.86
CA THR A 34 2.44 1.64 -1.36
C THR A 34 2.41 1.25 0.11
N TYR A 35 1.35 1.72 0.79
CA TYR A 35 1.00 1.40 2.16
C TYR A 35 -0.39 0.77 2.13
N GLN A 36 -0.44 -0.53 1.85
CA GLN A 36 -1.70 -1.22 1.61
C GLN A 36 -2.32 -1.73 2.91
N ALA A 37 -3.65 -1.66 2.97
CA ALA A 37 -4.46 -2.11 4.08
C ALA A 37 -4.69 -3.63 4.08
N ALA A 38 -5.07 -4.16 5.23
CA ALA A 38 -5.43 -5.55 5.44
C ALA A 38 -6.66 -6.00 4.62
N SER A 39 -7.61 -5.09 4.34
CA SER A 39 -8.78 -5.43 3.52
C SER A 39 -8.45 -5.98 2.14
N GLY A 40 -7.28 -5.60 1.57
CA GLY A 40 -6.82 -6.12 0.28
C GLY A 40 -6.53 -7.61 0.30
N ALA A 41 -6.24 -8.19 1.48
CA ALA A 41 -6.06 -9.63 1.66
C ALA A 41 -7.36 -10.35 2.08
N GLY A 42 -8.39 -9.61 2.51
CA GLY A 42 -9.73 -10.14 2.82
C GLY A 42 -10.16 -9.96 4.28
N ALA A 43 -11.40 -10.37 4.57
CA ALA A 43 -12.05 -10.11 5.86
C ALA A 43 -11.38 -10.84 7.04
N LYS A 44 -10.83 -12.04 6.82
CA LYS A 44 -10.11 -12.80 7.87
C LYS A 44 -8.83 -12.05 8.30
N ASN A 45 -8.09 -11.52 7.34
CA ASN A 45 -6.89 -10.72 7.57
C ASN A 45 -7.19 -9.41 8.34
N MET A 46 -8.33 -8.76 8.06
CA MET A 46 -8.75 -7.59 8.83
C MET A 46 -9.05 -7.94 10.30
N ARG A 47 -9.68 -9.10 10.55
CA ARG A 47 -9.90 -9.59 11.92
C ARG A 47 -8.58 -9.91 12.60
N GLU A 48 -7.67 -10.59 11.91
CA GLU A 48 -6.32 -10.90 12.42
C GLU A 48 -5.54 -9.63 12.81
N LEU A 49 -5.62 -8.56 12.02
CA LEU A 49 -5.02 -7.28 12.36
C LEU A 49 -5.52 -6.73 13.70
N ILE A 50 -6.85 -6.69 13.90
CA ILE A 50 -7.45 -6.18 15.15
C ILE A 50 -7.08 -7.10 16.33
N SER A 51 -7.15 -8.42 16.12
CA SER A 51 -6.74 -9.39 17.14
C SER A 51 -5.27 -9.23 17.54
N GLY A 52 -4.38 -9.01 16.59
CA GLY A 52 -2.96 -8.72 16.84
C GLY A 52 -2.77 -7.43 17.65
N MET A 53 -3.48 -6.35 17.32
CA MET A 53 -3.42 -5.09 18.09
C MET A 53 -3.84 -5.29 19.55
N GLY A 54 -4.95 -6.01 19.78
CA GLY A 54 -5.42 -6.31 21.13
C GLY A 54 -4.46 -7.22 21.90
N ALA A 55 -3.90 -8.23 21.24
CA ALA A 55 -2.96 -9.16 21.85
C ALA A 55 -1.66 -8.48 22.28
N ILE A 56 -1.12 -7.55 21.47
CA ILE A 56 0.05 -6.75 21.82
C ILE A 56 -0.24 -5.90 23.06
N HIS A 57 -1.36 -5.17 23.08
CA HIS A 57 -1.74 -4.35 24.23
C HIS A 57 -1.86 -5.18 25.51
N ALA A 58 -2.44 -6.38 25.43
CA ALA A 58 -2.60 -7.26 26.58
C ALA A 58 -1.26 -7.68 27.25
N GLN A 59 -0.14 -7.69 26.51
CA GLN A 59 1.18 -8.04 27.08
C GLN A 59 1.77 -6.97 27.99
N VAL A 60 1.31 -5.72 27.85
CA VAL A 60 1.92 -4.54 28.48
C VAL A 60 0.87 -3.63 29.14
N ALA A 61 -0.35 -4.14 29.37
CA ALA A 61 -1.46 -3.33 29.86
C ALA A 61 -1.18 -2.73 31.24
N ASP A 62 -0.54 -3.50 32.12
CA ASP A 62 -0.20 -3.06 33.48
C ASP A 62 0.91 -1.99 33.45
N GLU A 63 1.95 -2.19 32.64
CA GLU A 63 3.01 -1.20 32.47
C GLU A 63 2.50 0.09 31.83
N LEU A 64 1.58 0.00 30.85
CA LEU A 64 0.97 1.18 30.23
C LEU A 64 0.09 1.97 31.20
N ALA A 65 -0.48 1.31 32.22
CA ALA A 65 -1.26 1.96 33.27
C ALA A 65 -0.39 2.68 34.31
N ASP A 66 0.88 2.29 34.44
CA ASP A 66 1.85 2.92 35.34
C ASP A 66 2.71 3.97 34.60
N PRO A 67 2.54 5.27 34.87
CA PRO A 67 3.32 6.33 34.21
C PRO A 67 4.81 6.32 34.58
N SER A 68 5.21 5.56 35.61
CA SER A 68 6.60 5.41 36.04
C SER A 68 7.30 4.20 35.42
N SER A 69 6.57 3.37 34.67
CA SER A 69 7.13 2.18 34.01
C SER A 69 8.20 2.56 32.99
N ALA A 70 9.21 1.71 32.86
CA ALA A 70 10.30 1.94 31.91
C ALA A 70 9.86 1.56 30.49
N ILE A 71 9.88 2.53 29.57
CA ILE A 71 9.47 2.33 28.17
C ILE A 71 10.27 1.23 27.45
N LEU A 72 11.54 1.01 27.83
CA LEU A 72 12.37 -0.06 27.27
C LEU A 72 11.91 -1.46 27.71
N ASP A 73 11.27 -1.59 28.87
CA ASP A 73 10.70 -2.86 29.30
C ASP A 73 9.43 -3.18 28.51
N ILE A 74 8.60 -2.16 28.24
CA ILE A 74 7.44 -2.26 27.36
C ILE A 74 7.87 -2.68 25.94
N ASP A 75 8.84 -1.98 25.34
CA ASP A 75 9.35 -2.27 24.00
C ASP A 75 9.89 -3.71 23.87
N ARG A 76 10.64 -4.15 24.88
CA ARG A 76 11.15 -5.53 24.96
C ARG A 76 10.02 -6.55 25.00
N LYS A 77 9.03 -6.38 25.88
CA LYS A 77 7.87 -7.28 25.98
C LYS A 77 7.08 -7.35 24.67
N VAL A 78 6.83 -6.21 24.04
CA VAL A 78 6.15 -6.14 22.74
C VAL A 78 6.97 -6.88 21.67
N SER A 79 8.28 -6.61 21.59
CA SER A 79 9.18 -7.24 20.61
C SER A 79 9.28 -8.75 20.79
N ASP A 80 9.34 -9.23 22.03
CA ASP A 80 9.41 -10.67 22.34
C ASP A 80 8.09 -11.35 21.98
N PHE A 81 6.95 -10.71 22.26
CA PHE A 81 5.63 -11.22 21.88
C PHE A 81 5.43 -11.27 20.36
N LEU A 82 5.85 -10.24 19.62
CA LEU A 82 5.77 -10.24 18.15
C LEU A 82 6.54 -11.41 17.51
N ARG A 83 7.60 -11.91 18.17
CA ARG A 83 8.41 -13.04 17.70
C ARG A 83 7.93 -14.39 18.23
N SER A 84 7.00 -14.42 19.18
CA SER A 84 6.53 -15.65 19.78
C SER A 84 5.57 -16.43 18.87
N GLU A 85 5.33 -17.69 19.21
CA GLU A 85 4.32 -18.50 18.54
C GLU A 85 2.89 -18.16 18.97
N ASP A 86 2.73 -17.43 20.09
CA ASP A 86 1.43 -17.02 20.60
C ASP A 86 0.82 -15.85 19.81
N TYR A 87 1.62 -15.15 18.99
CA TYR A 87 1.12 -14.06 18.17
C TYR A 87 0.17 -14.59 17.06
N PRO A 88 -1.03 -14.00 16.89
CA PRO A 88 -2.00 -14.43 15.88
C PRO A 88 -1.52 -14.07 14.46
N LYS A 89 -0.94 -15.05 13.75
CA LYS A 89 -0.37 -14.92 12.39
C LYS A 89 -0.88 -15.96 11.39
N ALA A 90 -2.07 -16.53 11.61
CA ALA A 90 -2.57 -17.64 10.79
C ALA A 90 -2.88 -17.26 9.33
N ASN A 91 -3.25 -16.01 9.04
CA ASN A 91 -3.63 -15.56 7.71
C ASN A 91 -2.50 -14.81 7.00
N PHE A 92 -1.72 -13.98 7.70
CA PHE A 92 -0.57 -13.27 7.13
C PHE A 92 0.74 -14.09 7.19
N GLY A 93 0.82 -15.12 8.02
CA GLY A 93 2.04 -15.91 8.27
C GLY A 93 3.05 -15.21 9.18
N VAL A 94 3.04 -13.88 9.22
CA VAL A 94 3.92 -13.03 10.03
C VAL A 94 3.14 -11.88 10.69
N PRO A 95 3.68 -11.22 11.73
CA PRO A 95 3.03 -10.09 12.36
C PRO A 95 2.76 -8.92 11.41
N LEU A 96 1.55 -8.37 11.48
CA LEU A 96 1.19 -7.11 10.82
C LEU A 96 0.92 -5.98 11.81
N ALA A 97 0.26 -6.26 12.94
CA ALA A 97 0.10 -5.27 14.00
C ALA A 97 1.49 -4.98 14.61
N GLY A 98 1.86 -3.69 14.72
CA GLY A 98 3.20 -3.29 15.17
C GLY A 98 4.32 -3.56 14.15
N SER A 99 4.00 -3.92 12.90
CA SER A 99 4.98 -4.28 11.87
C SER A 99 4.50 -3.87 10.45
N LEU A 100 5.18 -4.38 9.43
CA LEU A 100 4.87 -4.27 8.01
C LEU A 100 5.32 -5.52 7.24
N ILE A 101 4.75 -5.77 6.07
CA ILE A 101 5.12 -6.91 5.20
C ILE A 101 5.50 -6.37 3.81
N PRO A 102 6.79 -6.41 3.42
CA PRO A 102 7.27 -5.80 2.18
C PRO A 102 7.15 -6.73 0.96
N TRP A 103 6.12 -7.56 0.92
CA TRP A 103 5.83 -8.45 -0.21
C TRP A 103 4.32 -8.74 -0.26
N ILE A 104 3.70 -8.59 -1.43
CA ILE A 104 2.27 -8.83 -1.62
C ILE A 104 2.04 -9.66 -2.88
N ASP A 105 1.27 -10.74 -2.75
CA ASP A 105 0.99 -11.70 -3.83
C ASP A 105 2.23 -12.54 -4.21
N VAL A 106 2.10 -13.42 -5.20
CA VAL A 106 3.14 -14.40 -5.57
C VAL A 106 4.41 -13.73 -6.12
N ASP A 107 5.55 -14.37 -5.91
CA ASP A 107 6.82 -14.03 -6.57
C ASP A 107 6.77 -14.41 -8.05
N LEU A 108 7.15 -13.49 -8.93
CA LEU A 108 7.23 -13.73 -10.37
C LEU A 108 8.60 -14.30 -10.81
N GLY A 109 9.56 -14.44 -9.89
CA GLY A 109 10.88 -15.01 -10.14
C GLY A 109 11.87 -14.04 -10.81
N ASN A 110 11.45 -12.80 -11.03
CA ASN A 110 12.26 -11.72 -11.62
C ASN A 110 12.59 -10.60 -10.62
N GLY A 111 12.35 -10.84 -9.33
CA GLY A 111 12.51 -9.84 -8.26
C GLY A 111 11.33 -8.90 -8.07
N GLN A 112 10.21 -9.11 -8.78
CA GLN A 112 8.95 -8.42 -8.54
C GLN A 112 7.91 -9.36 -7.95
N SER A 113 7.13 -8.85 -7.00
CA SER A 113 5.86 -9.45 -6.65
C SER A 113 4.82 -9.20 -7.74
N LYS A 114 3.82 -10.08 -7.82
CA LYS A 114 2.71 -9.93 -8.77
C LYS A 114 1.91 -8.65 -8.55
N GLU A 115 1.86 -8.12 -7.33
CA GLU A 115 1.18 -6.86 -7.04
C GLU A 115 1.93 -5.64 -7.61
N GLU A 116 3.26 -5.63 -7.56
CA GLU A 116 4.10 -4.58 -8.17
C GLU A 116 3.98 -4.61 -9.69
N TRP A 117 4.05 -5.82 -10.27
CA TRP A 117 3.91 -6.02 -11.72
C TRP A 117 2.58 -5.48 -12.27
N LYS A 118 1.47 -5.67 -11.53
CA LYS A 118 0.14 -5.13 -11.90
C LYS A 118 0.18 -3.62 -12.10
N GLY A 119 0.99 -2.90 -11.31
CA GLY A 119 1.15 -1.44 -11.39
C GLY A 119 1.43 -0.96 -12.82
N GLY A 120 2.44 -1.55 -13.47
CA GLY A 120 2.83 -1.21 -14.83
C GLY A 120 1.84 -1.71 -15.88
N VAL A 121 1.51 -3.00 -15.85
CA VAL A 121 0.73 -3.62 -16.93
C VAL A 121 -0.71 -3.15 -16.96
N GLU A 122 -1.36 -2.99 -15.79
CA GLU A 122 -2.76 -2.57 -15.75
C GLU A 122 -2.91 -1.09 -16.05
N THR A 123 -2.00 -0.23 -15.56
CA THR A 123 -2.05 1.20 -15.89
C THR A 123 -1.95 1.42 -17.39
N ASN A 124 -0.99 0.77 -18.05
CA ASN A 124 -0.80 0.92 -19.50
C ASN A 124 -1.96 0.32 -20.29
N LYS A 125 -2.54 -0.80 -19.84
CA LYS A 125 -3.74 -1.38 -20.46
C LYS A 125 -4.96 -0.47 -20.33
N ILE A 126 -5.21 0.09 -19.14
CA ILE A 126 -6.33 1.00 -18.86
C ILE A 126 -6.21 2.28 -19.70
N LEU A 127 -5.00 2.82 -19.86
CA LEU A 127 -4.74 4.03 -20.62
C LEU A 127 -4.59 3.81 -22.14
N GLY A 128 -4.67 2.56 -22.61
CA GLY A 128 -4.49 2.24 -24.04
C GLY A 128 -3.06 2.47 -24.56
N ARG A 129 -2.05 2.35 -23.70
CA ARG A 129 -0.64 2.66 -23.98
C ARG A 129 0.24 1.44 -24.21
N SER A 130 -0.33 0.27 -24.50
CA SER A 130 0.46 -0.96 -24.66
C SER A 130 1.53 -0.89 -25.76
N GLY A 131 1.36 -0.04 -26.78
CA GLY A 131 2.37 0.18 -27.82
C GLY A 131 3.48 1.19 -27.46
N ASN A 132 3.28 2.02 -26.43
CA ASN A 132 4.28 2.96 -25.91
C ASN A 132 4.07 3.13 -24.39
N PRO A 133 4.47 2.14 -23.59
CA PRO A 133 4.11 2.08 -22.18
C PRO A 133 4.84 3.16 -21.37
N THR A 134 4.11 3.79 -20.44
CA THR A 134 4.71 4.57 -19.36
C THR A 134 5.28 3.61 -18.33
N VAL A 135 6.56 3.79 -17.96
CA VAL A 135 7.21 2.96 -16.95
C VAL A 135 6.63 3.30 -15.57
N ILE A 136 6.05 2.30 -14.92
CA ILE A 136 5.49 2.41 -13.58
C ILE A 136 5.94 1.18 -12.82
N ASP A 137 6.64 1.40 -11.72
CA ASP A 137 7.18 0.35 -10.86
C ASP A 137 7.15 0.79 -9.39
N GLY A 138 7.60 -0.05 -8.47
CA GLY A 138 7.73 0.34 -7.08
C GLY A 138 7.70 -0.83 -6.12
N LEU A 139 7.37 -0.54 -4.85
CA LEU A 139 7.32 -1.56 -3.80
C LEU A 139 5.93 -1.62 -3.17
N CYS A 140 5.39 -2.83 -3.07
CA CYS A 140 4.08 -3.08 -2.49
C CYS A 140 4.17 -3.57 -1.05
N VAL A 141 3.99 -2.67 -0.07
CA VAL A 141 4.10 -2.98 1.35
C VAL A 141 2.72 -3.02 2.02
N ARG A 142 2.46 -4.07 2.79
CA ARG A 142 1.28 -4.19 3.66
C ARG A 142 1.56 -3.52 5.00
N ILE A 143 0.64 -2.70 5.48
CA ILE A 143 0.70 -2.06 6.80
C ILE A 143 -0.56 -2.32 7.62
N GLY A 144 -0.50 -2.01 8.92
CA GLY A 144 -1.60 -2.16 9.88
C GLY A 144 -2.76 -1.16 9.69
N ALA A 145 -3.28 -1.01 8.48
CA ALA A 145 -4.46 -0.20 8.16
C ALA A 145 -5.66 -1.09 7.81
N MET A 146 -6.87 -0.66 8.18
CA MET A 146 -8.07 -1.47 7.98
C MET A 146 -8.46 -1.60 6.51
N ARG A 147 -8.69 -0.48 5.80
CA ARG A 147 -9.31 -0.52 4.46
C ARG A 147 -8.85 0.51 3.43
N CYS A 148 -7.94 1.42 3.79
CA CYS A 148 -7.46 2.47 2.89
C CYS A 148 -6.05 2.15 2.40
N HIS A 149 -5.78 2.39 1.11
CA HIS A 149 -4.42 2.30 0.57
C HIS A 149 -3.88 3.71 0.41
N SER A 150 -2.66 3.93 0.87
CA SER A 150 -1.91 5.15 0.60
C SER A 150 -0.74 4.83 -0.32
N GLN A 151 -0.29 5.82 -1.09
CA GLN A 151 0.82 5.67 -2.02
C GLN A 151 1.69 6.92 -1.97
N ALA A 152 2.99 6.73 -1.76
CA ALA A 152 3.99 7.78 -1.96
C ALA A 152 4.57 7.62 -3.37
N ILE A 153 4.46 8.66 -4.18
CA ILE A 153 4.75 8.57 -5.62
C ILE A 153 5.84 9.56 -5.98
N THR A 154 6.90 9.06 -6.61
CA THR A 154 7.88 9.89 -7.30
C THR A 154 7.56 9.88 -8.79
N LEU A 155 7.37 11.07 -9.36
CA LEU A 155 7.00 11.26 -10.76
C LEU A 155 8.09 12.03 -11.48
N LYS A 156 8.57 11.49 -12.59
CA LYS A 156 9.30 12.30 -13.58
C LYS A 156 8.31 12.83 -14.60
N LEU A 157 8.28 14.15 -14.74
CA LEU A 157 7.46 14.82 -15.74
C LEU A 157 8.28 15.07 -17.01
N LYS A 158 7.64 14.96 -18.18
CA LYS A 158 8.28 15.25 -19.48
C LYS A 158 8.71 16.71 -19.65
N LYS A 159 8.16 17.61 -18.84
CA LYS A 159 8.48 19.04 -18.84
C LYS A 159 8.31 19.64 -17.46
N THR A 160 9.06 20.69 -17.17
CA THR A 160 8.91 21.48 -15.96
C THR A 160 7.50 22.10 -15.92
N CYS A 161 6.76 21.78 -14.86
CA CYS A 161 5.45 22.34 -14.60
C CYS A 161 5.48 23.12 -13.28
N LEU A 162 5.23 24.42 -13.33
CA LEU A 162 5.12 25.25 -12.12
C LEU A 162 3.92 24.78 -11.29
N PHE A 163 4.09 24.70 -9.97
CA PHE A 163 3.10 24.17 -9.02
C PHE A 163 1.66 24.73 -9.15
N PRO A 164 1.43 26.02 -9.49
CA PRO A 164 0.08 26.53 -9.74
C PRO A 164 -0.60 25.91 -10.98
N LYS A 165 0.17 25.59 -12.02
CA LYS A 165 -0.32 24.93 -13.23
C LYS A 165 -0.54 23.43 -13.00
N SER A 166 0.31 22.79 -12.20
CA SER A 166 0.12 21.38 -11.85
C SER A 166 -1.19 21.17 -11.12
N LYS A 167 -1.54 21.98 -10.09
CA LYS A 167 -2.81 21.89 -9.34
C LYS A 167 -4.04 21.77 -10.24
N ARG A 168 -4.06 22.47 -11.38
CA ARG A 168 -5.17 22.41 -12.34
C ARG A 168 -5.34 21.00 -12.92
N PHE A 169 -4.24 20.28 -13.19
CA PHE A 169 -4.27 18.89 -13.64
C PHE A 169 -4.60 17.89 -12.52
N TRP A 170 -4.26 18.20 -11.27
CA TRP A 170 -4.66 17.39 -10.10
C TRP A 170 -6.15 17.55 -9.75
N GLN A 171 -6.71 18.75 -9.91
CA GLN A 171 -8.08 19.09 -9.51
C GLN A 171 -9.12 18.96 -10.64
N ALA A 172 -8.72 18.89 -11.91
CA ALA A 172 -9.64 18.90 -13.04
C ALA A 172 -10.59 17.68 -13.13
N ARG A 173 -10.49 16.70 -12.23
CA ARG A 173 -11.44 15.57 -12.14
C ARG A 173 -12.32 15.56 -10.87
N THR A 174 -12.08 16.45 -9.90
CA THR A 174 -12.91 16.50 -8.67
C THR A 174 -14.19 17.33 -8.82
N THR A 175 -14.41 17.96 -9.97
CA THR A 175 -15.66 18.65 -10.32
C THR A 175 -16.32 17.93 -11.49
N GLY A 176 -17.10 16.90 -11.17
CA GLY A 176 -18.11 16.30 -12.06
C GLY A 176 -19.47 16.52 -11.44
#